data_AF-A0A6B1BBW3-F1
#
_entry.id   AF-A0A6B1BBW3-F1
#
_cell.length_a   1.000
_cell.length_b   1.000
_cell.length_c   1.000
_cell.angle_alpha   90.00
_cell.angle_beta   90.00
_cell.angle_gamma   90.00
#
_symmetry.space_group_name_H-M   'P 1'
#
loop_
_entity.id
_entity.type
_entity.pdbx_description
1 polymer ?
#
loop_
_entity_poly.entity_id
_entity_poly.type
_entity_poly.pdbx_seq_one_letter_code
_entity_poly.pdbx_strand_id
1 'polypeptide(L)'
;MKKTAIPGFYKKTPDERLDIISNIANLNKTERDALRAELNVDVADGLIENTIGTFTLPLGIATNFRINNRDYIIPMVIEEPSVVAAASAGAKATDNVTVTGGNSHVIGQIQVLNPDADAIAKVLSRKSDILDAAASILSGHMSVVDVYSSMLDVQSRMLKVEIVIDTGEAMGANAVNTTCEGLAPIIEEITGGRVLLRILSNAVPGVVSAQAHFKTSDSVARDIVSAYEFAHIDKLRAVTHNKGIMNGITAVAMATGQDTRAIEAAAHMYAAESGVYGPLSKWYMQDDRLCGELHLPIRVGTVGGLTTHHDTAATCLKILGNPTSQELAGIMVSVGLCQNFSALRALSTDGIQKGHMKLHARRL
;
A
#
# COMPACT_ATOMS: atom_id res chain seq x y z
N MET A 1 -26.87 1.41 8.72
CA MET A 1 -25.75 0.71 8.05
C MET A 1 -25.76 1.10 6.58
N LYS A 2 -24.65 1.66 6.07
CA LYS A 2 -24.51 2.00 4.65
C LYS A 2 -24.29 0.71 3.86
N LYS A 3 -25.27 0.27 3.07
CA LYS A 3 -25.10 -0.90 2.19
C LYS A 3 -24.17 -0.52 1.03
N THR A 4 -23.01 -1.16 0.93
CA THR A 4 -22.02 -0.91 -0.15
C THR A 4 -22.18 -1.86 -1.34
N ALA A 5 -23.05 -2.86 -1.21
CA ALA A 5 -23.57 -3.61 -2.35
C ALA A 5 -24.56 -2.72 -3.10
N ILE A 6 -24.20 -2.35 -4.34
CA ILE A 6 -25.02 -1.51 -5.22
C ILE A 6 -25.45 -2.35 -6.43
N PRO A 7 -26.64 -2.99 -6.40
CA PRO A 7 -27.11 -3.83 -7.48
C PRO A 7 -27.12 -3.09 -8.82
N GLY A 8 -26.53 -3.69 -9.85
CA GLY A 8 -26.53 -3.13 -11.20
C GLY A 8 -25.68 -1.86 -11.38
N PHE A 9 -24.78 -1.52 -10.44
CA PHE A 9 -23.92 -0.33 -10.55
C PHE A 9 -23.17 -0.23 -11.88
N TYR A 10 -22.65 -1.36 -12.38
CA TYR A 10 -21.95 -1.44 -13.68
C TYR A 10 -22.85 -1.18 -14.90
N LYS A 11 -24.18 -1.22 -14.76
CA LYS A 11 -25.14 -0.90 -15.84
C LYS A 11 -25.50 0.58 -15.91
N LYS A 12 -25.20 1.33 -14.84
CA LYS A 12 -25.54 2.76 -14.71
C LYS A 12 -24.60 3.63 -15.53
N THR A 13 -25.05 4.82 -15.91
CA THR A 13 -24.20 5.83 -16.56
C THR A 13 -23.17 6.38 -15.56
N PRO A 14 -22.08 7.01 -16.03
CA PRO A 14 -21.12 7.66 -15.14
C PRO A 14 -21.77 8.67 -14.18
N ASP A 15 -22.77 9.43 -14.60
CA ASP A 15 -23.43 10.44 -13.77
C ASP A 15 -24.32 9.81 -12.69
N GLU A 16 -25.12 8.80 -13.06
CA GLU A 16 -25.90 8.03 -12.08
C GLU A 16 -24.99 7.38 -11.02
N ARG A 17 -23.81 6.89 -11.43
CA ARG A 17 -22.83 6.35 -10.50
C ARG A 17 -22.32 7.45 -9.56
N LEU A 18 -21.91 8.59 -10.10
CA LEU A 18 -21.42 9.72 -9.31
C LEU A 18 -22.46 10.19 -8.29
N ASP A 19 -23.73 10.28 -8.66
CA ASP A 19 -24.80 10.67 -7.75
C ASP A 19 -24.99 9.67 -6.61
N ILE A 20 -24.96 8.37 -6.92
CA ILE A 20 -25.04 7.32 -5.89
C ILE A 20 -23.86 7.42 -4.92
N ILE A 21 -22.63 7.57 -5.45
CA ILE A 21 -21.43 7.64 -4.60
C ILE A 21 -21.42 8.92 -3.77
N SER A 22 -21.82 10.06 -4.36
CA SER A 22 -21.93 11.34 -3.66
C SER A 22 -22.90 11.23 -2.49
N ASN A 23 -24.05 10.59 -2.69
CA ASN A 23 -25.04 10.37 -1.64
C ASN A 23 -24.53 9.40 -0.56
N ILE A 24 -23.84 8.31 -0.93
CA ILE A 24 -23.34 7.34 0.06
C ILE A 24 -22.21 7.96 0.90
N ALA A 25 -21.32 8.73 0.29
CA ALA A 25 -20.19 9.37 0.96
C ALA A 25 -20.53 10.74 1.58
N ASN A 26 -21.77 11.24 1.43
CA ASN A 26 -22.18 12.60 1.82
C ASN A 26 -21.21 13.66 1.27
N LEU A 27 -20.95 13.61 -0.03
CA LEU A 27 -20.11 14.59 -0.70
C LEU A 27 -20.86 15.90 -0.88
N ASN A 28 -20.19 17.02 -0.61
CA ASN A 28 -20.67 18.34 -0.97
C ASN A 28 -20.44 18.60 -2.48
N LYS A 29 -20.91 19.75 -2.97
CA LYS A 29 -20.78 20.10 -4.39
C LYS A 29 -19.32 20.15 -4.85
N THR A 30 -18.44 20.81 -4.08
CA THR A 30 -17.01 20.95 -4.40
C THR A 30 -16.32 19.58 -4.50
N GLU A 31 -16.57 18.69 -3.53
CA GLU A 31 -16.01 17.33 -3.52
C GLU A 31 -16.55 16.50 -4.70
N ARG A 32 -17.84 16.60 -5.01
CA ARG A 32 -18.44 15.93 -6.18
C ARG A 32 -17.81 16.42 -7.48
N ASP A 33 -17.62 17.72 -7.63
CA ASP A 33 -17.02 18.33 -8.82
C ASP A 33 -15.54 17.96 -8.94
N ALA A 34 -14.82 17.83 -7.82
CA ALA A 34 -13.42 17.37 -7.78
C ALA A 34 -13.19 15.95 -8.32
N LEU A 35 -14.22 15.08 -8.32
CA LEU A 35 -14.14 13.74 -8.93
C LEU A 35 -14.23 13.77 -10.47
N ARG A 36 -14.59 14.92 -11.05
CA ARG A 36 -14.69 15.14 -12.50
C ARG A 36 -13.64 16.11 -13.02
N ALA A 37 -13.09 16.95 -12.15
CA ALA A 37 -12.10 17.94 -12.51
C ALA A 37 -10.73 17.30 -12.81
N GLU A 38 -10.04 17.88 -13.78
CA GLU A 38 -8.60 17.67 -13.94
C GLU A 38 -7.87 18.50 -12.87
N LEU A 39 -6.68 18.03 -12.47
CA LEU A 39 -5.83 18.80 -11.57
C LEU A 39 -5.43 20.11 -12.27
N ASN A 40 -5.53 21.23 -11.54
CA ASN A 40 -5.10 22.53 -12.04
C ASN A 40 -3.58 22.51 -12.32
N VAL A 41 -3.15 23.05 -13.47
CA VAL A 41 -1.73 23.04 -13.89
C VAL A 41 -0.83 23.81 -12.92
N ASP A 42 -1.29 24.91 -12.32
CA ASP A 42 -0.51 25.66 -11.33
C ASP A 42 -0.30 24.84 -10.05
N VAL A 43 -1.30 24.05 -9.66
CA VAL A 43 -1.16 23.09 -8.55
C VAL A 43 -0.18 21.99 -8.93
N ALA A 44 -0.27 21.47 -10.16
CA ALA A 44 0.65 20.44 -10.66
C ALA A 44 2.11 20.93 -10.73
N ASP A 45 2.34 22.18 -11.14
CA ASP A 45 3.66 22.82 -11.17
C ASP A 45 4.28 22.98 -9.77
N GLY A 46 3.43 23.11 -8.74
CA GLY A 46 3.88 23.07 -7.35
C GLY A 46 4.20 21.66 -6.83
N LEU A 47 3.81 20.59 -7.54
CA LEU A 47 4.03 19.20 -7.11
C LEU A 47 5.29 18.57 -7.70
N ILE A 48 5.64 18.91 -8.94
CA ILE A 48 6.79 18.36 -9.66
C ILE A 48 7.48 19.42 -10.52
N GLU A 49 8.73 19.18 -10.91
CA GLU A 49 9.51 20.10 -11.74
C GLU A 49 9.14 20.02 -13.22
N ASN A 50 9.34 21.13 -13.95
CA ASN A 50 9.16 21.23 -15.40
C ASN A 50 7.76 20.82 -15.89
N THR A 51 6.72 21.20 -15.14
CA THR A 51 5.34 20.85 -15.48
C THR A 51 4.88 21.60 -16.75
N ILE A 52 4.33 20.86 -17.71
CA ILE A 52 3.77 21.42 -18.96
C ILE A 52 2.27 21.11 -19.14
N GLY A 53 1.68 20.36 -18.20
CA GLY A 53 0.30 19.91 -18.26
C GLY A 53 0.02 18.78 -17.27
N THR A 54 -1.18 18.21 -17.36
CA THR A 54 -1.63 17.10 -16.51
C THR A 54 -2.01 15.87 -17.33
N PHE A 55 -1.97 14.70 -16.71
CA PHE A 55 -2.31 13.42 -17.34
C PHE A 55 -3.39 12.72 -16.50
N THR A 56 -4.45 12.28 -17.16
CA THR A 56 -5.63 11.71 -16.48
C THR A 56 -5.74 10.22 -16.72
N LEU A 57 -5.98 9.47 -15.63
CA LEU A 57 -6.34 8.06 -15.66
C LEU A 57 -7.80 7.83 -15.24
N PRO A 58 -8.45 6.76 -15.70
CA PRO A 58 -9.83 6.47 -15.31
C PRO A 58 -9.97 6.23 -13.80
N LEU A 59 -10.88 6.97 -13.16
CA LEU A 59 -11.33 6.72 -11.78
C LEU A 59 -12.59 5.84 -11.78
N GLY A 60 -12.47 4.66 -11.19
CA GLY A 60 -13.54 3.70 -10.97
C GLY A 60 -13.86 3.50 -9.50
N ILE A 61 -14.93 2.74 -9.24
CA ILE A 61 -15.39 2.40 -7.90
C ILE A 61 -15.61 0.90 -7.81
N ALA A 62 -14.90 0.25 -6.89
CA ALA A 62 -15.16 -1.12 -6.50
C ALA A 62 -16.15 -1.20 -5.33
N THR A 63 -17.03 -2.19 -5.38
CA THR A 63 -18.20 -2.33 -4.48
C THR A 63 -18.17 -3.68 -3.74
N ASN A 64 -19.08 -3.86 -2.78
CA ASN A 64 -19.28 -5.08 -1.98
C ASN A 64 -18.20 -5.38 -0.94
N PHE A 65 -17.25 -4.48 -0.69
CA PHE A 65 -16.23 -4.71 0.32
C PHE A 65 -16.80 -4.60 1.73
N ARG A 66 -16.51 -5.61 2.55
CA ARG A 66 -16.71 -5.60 3.99
C ARG A 66 -15.41 -6.03 4.65
N ILE A 67 -14.83 -5.15 5.45
CA ILE A 67 -13.51 -5.29 6.06
C ILE A 67 -13.65 -5.01 7.55
N ASN A 68 -13.23 -5.95 8.40
CA ASN A 68 -13.44 -5.88 9.85
C ASN A 68 -14.89 -5.52 10.22
N ASN A 69 -15.85 -6.14 9.53
CA ASN A 69 -17.30 -5.92 9.68
C ASN A 69 -17.82 -4.53 9.32
N ARG A 70 -17.00 -3.69 8.69
CA ARG A 70 -17.39 -2.38 8.17
C ARG A 70 -17.44 -2.43 6.65
N ASP A 71 -18.51 -1.88 6.09
CA ASP A 71 -18.72 -1.86 4.65
C ASP A 71 -17.98 -0.67 4.01
N TYR A 72 -17.25 -0.91 2.91
CA TYR A 72 -16.48 0.09 2.17
C TYR A 72 -16.88 0.15 0.69
N ILE A 73 -16.77 1.36 0.13
CA ILE A 73 -16.76 1.61 -1.31
C ILE A 73 -15.37 2.10 -1.66
N ILE A 74 -14.72 1.45 -2.63
CA ILE A 74 -13.29 1.61 -2.84
C ILE A 74 -13.03 2.35 -4.15
N PRO A 75 -12.52 3.59 -4.10
CA PRO A 75 -12.05 4.28 -5.30
C PRO A 75 -10.77 3.64 -5.82
N MET A 76 -10.68 3.51 -7.15
CA MET A 76 -9.58 2.87 -7.85
C MET A 76 -9.26 3.67 -9.12
N VAL A 77 -8.05 4.20 -9.23
CA VAL A 77 -7.54 4.81 -10.47
C VAL A 77 -6.73 3.75 -11.21
N ILE A 78 -7.11 3.40 -12.43
CA ILE A 78 -6.36 2.43 -13.26
C ILE A 78 -6.82 2.46 -14.72
N GLU A 79 -5.89 2.25 -15.65
CA GLU A 79 -6.13 2.15 -17.09
C GLU A 79 -6.55 0.74 -17.53
N GLU A 80 -6.15 -0.28 -16.77
CA GLU A 80 -6.34 -1.68 -17.15
C GLU A 80 -7.83 -2.10 -17.06
N PRO A 81 -8.43 -2.60 -18.15
CA PRO A 81 -9.78 -3.13 -18.13
C PRO A 81 -9.97 -4.26 -17.12
N SER A 82 -11.21 -4.45 -16.69
CA SER A 82 -11.63 -5.54 -15.79
C SER A 82 -11.09 -5.48 -14.35
N VAL A 83 -10.05 -4.70 -14.04
CA VAL A 83 -9.46 -4.68 -12.68
C VAL A 83 -10.48 -4.29 -11.61
N VAL A 84 -11.16 -3.14 -11.77
CA VAL A 84 -12.19 -2.67 -10.82
C VAL A 84 -13.37 -3.66 -10.70
N ALA A 85 -13.72 -4.32 -11.81
CA ALA A 85 -14.77 -5.33 -11.84
C ALA A 85 -14.36 -6.60 -11.09
N ALA A 86 -13.11 -7.03 -11.26
CA ALA A 86 -12.53 -8.17 -10.57
C ALA A 86 -12.42 -7.92 -9.06
N ALA A 87 -12.00 -6.73 -8.62
CA ALA A 87 -12.00 -6.34 -7.21
C ALA A 87 -13.41 -6.48 -6.61
N SER A 88 -14.42 -5.90 -7.29
CA SER A 88 -15.82 -5.98 -6.85
C SER A 88 -16.38 -7.41 -6.82
N ALA A 89 -15.98 -8.24 -7.78
CA ALA A 89 -16.41 -9.64 -7.85
C ALA A 89 -15.78 -10.49 -6.74
N GLY A 90 -14.51 -10.22 -6.42
CA GLY A 90 -13.80 -10.91 -5.33
C GLY A 90 -14.38 -10.53 -3.98
N ALA A 91 -14.63 -9.25 -3.75
CA ALA A 91 -15.30 -8.76 -2.55
C ALA A 91 -16.71 -9.38 -2.39
N LYS A 92 -17.47 -9.52 -3.48
CA LYS A 92 -18.78 -10.17 -3.46
C LYS A 92 -18.72 -11.67 -3.11
N ALA A 93 -17.58 -12.32 -3.35
CA ALA A 93 -17.40 -13.74 -3.07
C ALA A 93 -17.00 -14.01 -1.62
N THR A 94 -16.75 -12.99 -0.80
CA THR A 94 -16.51 -13.13 0.65
C THR A 94 -17.59 -12.40 1.45
N ASP A 95 -17.84 -12.87 2.67
CA ASP A 95 -18.73 -12.17 3.61
C ASP A 95 -18.00 -11.05 4.37
N ASN A 96 -16.72 -11.27 4.69
CA ASN A 96 -15.89 -10.32 5.42
C ASN A 96 -14.41 -10.64 5.19
N VAL A 97 -13.59 -9.60 5.07
CA VAL A 97 -12.14 -9.69 5.18
C VAL A 97 -11.73 -9.26 6.57
N THR A 98 -11.02 -10.14 7.28
CA THR A 98 -10.42 -9.81 8.58
C THR A 98 -9.02 -9.26 8.34
N VAL A 99 -8.73 -8.11 8.91
CA VAL A 99 -7.43 -7.44 8.81
C VAL A 99 -6.84 -7.22 10.19
N THR A 100 -5.56 -7.57 10.33
CA THR A 100 -4.77 -7.39 11.56
C THR A 100 -3.35 -6.94 11.24
N GLY A 101 -2.65 -6.41 12.25
CA GLY A 101 -1.24 -6.01 12.14
C GLY A 101 -1.06 -4.62 11.55
N GLY A 102 0.14 -4.37 11.04
CA GLY A 102 0.61 -3.04 10.66
C GLY A 102 1.17 -2.23 11.85
N ASN A 103 1.92 -1.19 11.51
CA ASN A 103 2.33 -0.11 12.42
C ASN A 103 2.65 1.13 11.55
N SER A 104 2.95 2.24 12.21
CA SER A 104 3.33 3.52 11.61
C SER A 104 4.84 3.78 11.70
N HIS A 105 5.64 2.74 11.91
CA HIS A 105 7.09 2.89 12.05
C HIS A 105 7.76 3.05 10.69
N VAL A 106 8.74 3.94 10.64
CA VAL A 106 9.62 4.15 9.48
C VAL A 106 11.06 4.10 9.94
N ILE A 107 11.91 3.43 9.15
CA ILE A 107 13.34 3.35 9.41
C ILE A 107 14.06 4.45 8.62
N GLY A 108 14.81 5.29 9.32
CA GLY A 108 15.88 6.13 8.76
C GLY A 108 17.21 5.41 8.84
N GLN A 109 18.05 5.54 7.82
CA GLN A 109 19.38 4.93 7.75
C GLN A 109 20.45 6.00 7.58
N ILE A 110 21.46 5.96 8.45
CA ILE A 110 22.66 6.78 8.40
C ILE A 110 23.84 5.86 8.14
N GLN A 111 24.46 6.00 6.96
CA GLN A 111 25.64 5.26 6.58
C GLN A 111 26.91 5.98 7.07
N VAL A 112 27.76 5.26 7.80
CA VAL A 112 29.02 5.75 8.34
C VAL A 112 30.18 4.99 7.71
N LEU A 113 31.15 5.71 7.17
CA LEU A 113 32.36 5.17 6.55
C LEU A 113 33.57 5.34 7.46
N ASN A 114 34.41 4.30 7.50
CA ASN A 114 35.63 4.24 8.29
C ASN A 114 35.43 4.63 9.77
N PRO A 115 34.39 4.12 10.47
CA PRO A 115 34.19 4.43 11.87
C PRO A 115 35.32 3.82 12.73
N ASP A 116 35.45 4.31 13.95
CA ASP A 116 36.29 3.72 14.99
C ASP A 116 35.90 2.26 15.25
N ALA A 117 36.85 1.46 15.73
CA ALA A 117 36.64 0.03 15.98
C ALA A 117 35.53 -0.24 17.02
N ASP A 118 35.29 0.69 17.94
CA ASP A 118 34.29 0.62 19.01
C ASP A 118 33.02 1.42 18.71
N ALA A 119 32.83 1.92 17.48
CA ALA A 119 31.74 2.82 17.12
C ALA A 119 30.33 2.27 17.41
N ILE A 120 30.10 0.96 17.26
CA ILE A 120 28.80 0.34 17.63
C ILE A 120 28.54 0.55 19.12
N ALA A 121 29.52 0.23 19.98
CA ALA A 121 29.39 0.37 21.42
C ALA A 121 29.21 1.84 21.81
N LYS A 122 29.93 2.76 21.15
CA LYS A 122 29.75 4.20 21.34
C LYS A 122 28.32 4.66 21.02
N VAL A 123 27.77 4.29 19.86
CA VAL A 123 26.38 4.60 19.48
C VAL A 123 25.37 4.06 20.50
N LEU A 124 25.52 2.79 20.91
CA LEU A 124 24.61 2.17 21.88
C LEU A 124 24.72 2.81 23.28
N SER A 125 25.92 3.21 23.71
CA SER A 125 26.14 3.90 24.99
C SER A 125 25.54 5.32 25.02
N ARG A 126 25.43 5.97 23.86
CA ARG A 126 24.86 7.31 23.67
C ARG A 126 23.43 7.27 23.09
N LYS A 127 22.76 6.12 23.19
CA LYS A 127 21.42 5.90 22.66
C LYS A 127 20.41 6.95 23.12
N SER A 128 20.37 7.28 24.42
CA SER A 128 19.45 8.30 24.95
C SER A 128 19.67 9.66 24.28
N ASP A 129 20.92 10.12 24.23
CA ASP A 129 21.27 11.41 23.63
C ASP A 129 20.90 11.49 22.15
N ILE A 130 21.06 10.39 21.41
CA ILE A 130 20.66 10.30 20.00
C ILE A 130 19.14 10.39 19.88
N LEU A 131 18.39 9.68 20.73
CA LEU A 131 16.92 9.72 20.73
C LEU A 131 16.41 11.12 21.10
N ASP A 132 17.02 11.78 22.09
CA ASP A 132 16.66 13.13 22.53
C ASP A 132 16.95 14.18 21.44
N ALA A 133 18.09 14.06 20.77
CA ALA A 133 18.42 14.91 19.62
C ALA A 133 17.46 14.67 18.46
N ALA A 134 17.14 13.40 18.16
CA ALA A 134 16.19 13.03 17.11
C ALA A 134 14.78 13.59 17.39
N ALA A 135 14.31 13.47 18.64
CA ALA A 135 13.04 14.01 19.08
C ALA A 135 12.98 15.54 19.00
N SER A 136 14.10 16.22 19.26
CA SER A 136 14.21 17.69 19.14
C SER A 136 14.19 18.18 17.69
N ILE A 137 14.59 17.34 16.73
CA ILE A 137 14.53 17.64 15.28
C ILE A 137 13.14 17.36 14.72
N LEU A 138 12.47 16.31 15.21
CA LEU A 138 11.11 15.97 14.79
C LEU A 138 10.11 17.07 15.13
N SER A 139 9.11 17.22 14.27
CA SER A 139 8.01 18.17 14.46
C SER A 139 6.67 17.46 14.50
N GLY A 140 5.69 18.08 15.17
CA GLY A 140 4.32 17.59 15.21
C GLY A 140 4.10 16.40 16.14
N HIS A 141 3.25 15.46 15.73
CA HIS A 141 2.81 14.30 16.53
C HIS A 141 3.69 13.05 16.34
N MET A 142 4.84 13.16 15.66
CA MET A 142 5.75 12.04 15.42
C MET A 142 6.62 11.78 16.65
N SER A 143 7.06 10.54 16.84
CA SER A 143 7.95 10.20 17.95
C SER A 143 9.08 9.27 17.51
N VAL A 144 10.23 9.37 18.17
CA VAL A 144 11.33 8.44 17.97
C VAL A 144 11.08 7.22 18.85
N VAL A 145 11.16 6.04 18.25
CA VAL A 145 10.90 4.77 18.92
C VAL A 145 12.20 4.16 19.41
N ASP A 146 13.19 4.06 18.52
CA ASP A 146 14.42 3.36 18.84
C ASP A 146 15.58 3.74 17.90
N VAL A 147 16.80 3.38 18.29
CA VAL A 147 18.00 3.46 17.47
C VAL A 147 18.80 2.15 17.58
N TYR A 148 19.25 1.68 16.43
CA TYR A 148 20.06 0.49 16.26
C TYR A 148 21.37 0.83 15.55
N SER A 149 22.40 0.03 15.78
CA SER A 149 23.70 0.18 15.12
C SER A 149 24.26 -1.18 14.77
N SER A 150 24.73 -1.34 13.54
CA SER A 150 25.30 -2.60 13.03
C SER A 150 26.41 -2.35 12.02
N MET A 151 27.41 -3.25 11.98
CA MET A 151 28.38 -3.27 10.89
C MET A 151 27.70 -3.85 9.65
N LEU A 152 27.74 -3.09 8.54
CA LEU A 152 27.31 -3.59 7.23
C LEU A 152 28.37 -4.50 6.62
N ASP A 153 29.63 -4.06 6.68
CA ASP A 153 30.76 -4.83 6.21
C ASP A 153 32.02 -4.43 6.99
N VAL A 154 32.66 -5.44 7.57
CA VAL A 154 33.88 -5.30 8.36
C VAL A 154 35.07 -4.94 7.45
N GLN A 155 35.09 -5.44 6.21
CA GLN A 155 36.22 -5.23 5.29
C GLN A 155 36.21 -3.81 4.72
N SER A 156 35.07 -3.32 4.25
CA SER A 156 34.93 -1.94 3.79
C SER A 156 34.79 -0.91 4.91
N ARG A 157 34.85 -1.34 6.18
CA ARG A 157 34.67 -0.51 7.38
C ARG A 157 33.43 0.37 7.27
N MET A 158 32.28 -0.27 7.08
CA MET A 158 31.00 0.41 6.92
C MET A 158 30.05 0.06 8.05
N LEU A 159 29.55 1.09 8.73
CA LEU A 159 28.55 0.98 9.78
C LEU A 159 27.24 1.63 9.33
N LYS A 160 26.13 1.07 9.81
CA LYS A 160 24.79 1.62 9.63
C LYS A 160 24.20 1.90 11.00
N VAL A 161 23.76 3.14 11.20
CA VAL A 161 22.86 3.53 12.28
C VAL A 161 21.46 3.60 11.72
N GLU A 162 20.50 2.95 12.40
CA GLU A 162 19.10 2.95 12.01
C GLU A 162 18.28 3.61 13.11
N ILE A 163 17.42 4.55 12.75
CA ILE A 163 16.51 5.22 13.68
C ILE A 163 15.10 4.86 13.28
N VAL A 164 14.31 4.39 14.24
CA VAL A 164 12.91 4.03 14.05
C VAL A 164 12.05 5.18 14.54
N ILE A 165 11.19 5.69 13.66
CA ILE A 165 10.31 6.83 13.93
C ILE A 165 8.87 6.38 13.73
N ASP A 166 8.00 6.65 14.69
CA ASP A 166 6.55 6.55 14.53
C ASP A 166 6.04 7.83 13.86
N THR A 167 5.52 7.69 12.64
CA THR A 167 5.05 8.81 11.81
C THR A 167 3.54 9.02 11.91
N GLY A 168 2.83 8.20 12.71
CA GLY A 168 1.39 8.23 12.88
C GLY A 168 0.62 8.13 11.56
N GLU A 169 -0.07 9.22 11.21
CA GLU A 169 -0.92 9.31 10.01
C GLU A 169 -0.18 9.81 8.76
N ALA A 170 1.08 10.22 8.88
CA ALA A 170 1.88 10.66 7.74
C ALA A 170 2.71 9.50 7.15
N MET A 171 3.03 9.57 5.87
CA MET A 171 4.00 8.66 5.25
C MET A 171 5.42 8.84 5.82
N GLY A 172 5.77 10.08 6.20
CA GLY A 172 6.95 10.38 7.02
C GLY A 172 8.32 10.42 6.32
N ALA A 173 8.39 10.25 5.00
CA ALA A 173 9.66 10.23 4.26
C ALA A 173 10.52 11.49 4.51
N ASN A 174 9.93 12.69 4.36
CA ASN A 174 10.65 13.96 4.57
C ASN A 174 11.10 14.12 6.03
N ALA A 175 10.23 13.82 6.99
CA ALA A 175 10.55 13.93 8.41
C ALA A 175 11.73 13.02 8.79
N VAL A 176 11.72 11.76 8.32
CA VAL A 176 12.80 10.79 8.56
C VAL A 176 14.11 11.26 7.95
N ASN A 177 14.09 11.79 6.72
CA ASN A 177 15.28 12.31 6.06
C ASN A 177 15.84 13.52 6.82
N THR A 178 15.01 14.50 7.18
CA THR A 178 15.42 15.66 7.98
C THR A 178 16.03 15.23 9.33
N THR A 179 15.44 14.24 10.01
CA THR A 179 15.99 13.69 11.24
C THR A 179 17.35 13.02 11.01
N CYS A 180 17.50 12.22 9.95
CA CYS A 180 18.78 11.60 9.61
C CYS A 180 19.86 12.65 9.28
N GLU A 181 19.47 13.74 8.61
CA GLU A 181 20.36 14.86 8.30
C GLU A 181 20.80 15.63 9.54
N GLY A 182 19.85 15.96 10.43
CA GLY A 182 20.17 16.66 11.67
C GLY A 182 21.00 15.83 12.65
N LEU A 183 20.89 14.50 12.62
CA LEU A 183 21.69 13.60 13.46
C LEU A 183 23.08 13.32 12.90
N ALA A 184 23.33 13.58 11.61
CA ALA A 184 24.60 13.22 10.98
C ALA A 184 25.83 13.77 11.71
N PRO A 185 25.90 15.05 12.13
CA PRO A 185 27.06 15.57 12.86
C PRO A 185 27.29 14.86 14.21
N ILE A 186 26.21 14.54 14.93
CA ILE A 186 26.27 13.82 16.20
C ILE A 186 26.81 12.40 15.99
N ILE A 187 26.34 11.71 14.94
CA ILE A 187 26.81 10.38 14.60
C ILE A 187 28.27 10.39 14.15
N GLU A 188 28.72 11.38 13.37
CA GLU A 188 30.15 11.54 13.02
C GLU A 188 31.02 11.72 14.26
N GLU A 189 30.61 12.59 15.20
CA GLU A 189 31.31 12.79 16.47
C GLU A 189 31.41 11.50 17.30
N ILE A 190 30.29 10.78 17.45
CA ILE A 190 30.24 9.55 18.25
C ILE A 190 31.07 8.44 17.61
N THR A 191 31.07 8.33 16.28
CA THR A 191 31.67 7.18 15.59
C THR A 191 33.10 7.41 15.11
N GLY A 192 33.56 8.66 15.04
CA GLY A 192 34.85 9.02 14.42
C GLY A 192 34.90 8.81 12.90
N GLY A 193 33.78 8.40 12.30
CA GLY A 193 33.66 8.13 10.87
C GLY A 193 33.04 9.29 10.10
N ARG A 194 32.96 9.13 8.77
CA ARG A 194 32.30 10.08 7.87
C ARG A 194 30.91 9.58 7.47
N VAL A 195 29.88 10.38 7.67
CA VAL A 195 28.51 10.06 7.25
C VAL A 195 28.35 10.32 5.74
N LEU A 196 27.84 9.34 5.00
CA LEU A 196 27.63 9.44 3.56
C LEU A 196 26.15 9.58 3.19
N LEU A 197 25.33 8.57 3.48
CA LEU A 197 23.89 8.56 3.18
C LEU A 197 23.07 8.78 4.46
N ARG A 198 21.97 9.53 4.32
CA ARG A 198 21.03 9.92 5.37
C ARG A 198 19.63 9.85 4.77
N ILE A 199 19.02 8.68 4.79
CA ILE A 199 17.85 8.43 3.95
C ILE A 199 16.93 7.42 4.61
N LEU A 200 15.62 7.57 4.42
CA LEU A 200 14.67 6.52 4.78
C LEU A 200 14.98 5.19 4.08
N SER A 201 14.57 4.09 4.71
CA SER A 201 14.36 2.81 4.06
C SER A 201 12.92 2.69 3.59
N ASN A 202 12.71 2.13 2.39
CA ASN A 202 11.38 1.73 1.92
C ASN A 202 10.99 0.33 2.40
N ALA A 203 11.89 -0.39 3.09
CA ALA A 203 11.47 -1.56 3.87
C ALA A 203 10.59 -1.07 5.02
N VAL A 204 9.38 -1.63 5.13
CA VAL A 204 8.43 -1.26 6.17
C VAL A 204 8.56 -2.24 7.33
N PRO A 205 8.79 -1.78 8.56
CA PRO A 205 8.72 -2.61 9.74
C PRO A 205 7.30 -3.16 9.91
N GLY A 206 7.16 -4.49 10.01
CA GLY A 206 5.86 -5.12 10.24
C GLY A 206 5.00 -5.28 8.99
N VAL A 207 3.90 -5.98 9.17
CA VAL A 207 3.10 -6.54 8.09
C VAL A 207 1.62 -6.36 8.40
N VAL A 208 0.86 -5.92 7.40
CA VAL A 208 -0.60 -5.96 7.42
C VAL A 208 -1.05 -7.29 6.83
N SER A 209 -1.92 -7.99 7.56
CA SER A 209 -2.43 -9.30 7.18
C SER A 209 -3.91 -9.22 6.90
N ALA A 210 -4.36 -9.69 5.74
CA ALA A 210 -5.76 -9.84 5.40
C ALA A 210 -6.08 -11.32 5.20
N GLN A 211 -7.21 -11.77 5.75
CA GLN A 211 -7.69 -13.14 5.63
C GLN A 211 -9.20 -13.18 5.35
N ALA A 212 -9.63 -14.09 4.49
CA ALA A 212 -11.05 -14.27 4.18
C ALA A 212 -11.39 -15.68 3.70
N HIS A 213 -12.66 -16.04 3.85
CA HIS A 213 -13.25 -17.22 3.22
C HIS A 213 -14.00 -16.82 1.96
N PHE A 214 -13.79 -17.57 0.88
CA PHE A 214 -14.38 -17.29 -0.42
C PHE A 214 -15.40 -18.35 -0.85
N LYS A 215 -16.53 -17.88 -1.37
CA LYS A 215 -17.64 -18.69 -1.89
C LYS A 215 -17.37 -19.00 -3.36
N THR A 216 -17.17 -20.27 -3.67
CA THR A 216 -17.04 -20.82 -5.03
C THR A 216 -17.38 -22.31 -5.00
N SER A 217 -17.48 -22.98 -6.16
CA SER A 217 -17.65 -24.44 -6.20
C SER A 217 -16.37 -25.15 -5.73
N ASP A 218 -16.51 -26.34 -5.15
CA ASP A 218 -15.38 -27.14 -4.63
C ASP A 218 -14.30 -27.39 -5.71
N SER A 219 -14.71 -27.71 -6.93
CA SER A 219 -13.78 -27.90 -8.05
C SER A 219 -12.92 -26.66 -8.30
N VAL A 220 -13.54 -25.47 -8.36
CA VAL A 220 -12.83 -24.21 -8.60
C VAL A 220 -11.99 -23.82 -7.40
N ALA A 221 -12.42 -24.15 -6.18
CA ALA A 221 -11.62 -23.92 -4.98
C ALA A 221 -10.31 -24.72 -5.04
N ARG A 222 -10.38 -26.01 -5.37
CA ARG A 222 -9.19 -26.87 -5.54
C ARG A 222 -8.30 -26.38 -6.67
N ASP A 223 -8.86 -25.96 -7.80
CA ASP A 223 -8.06 -25.40 -8.91
C ASP A 223 -7.37 -24.08 -8.53
N ILE A 224 -7.98 -23.27 -7.65
CA ILE A 224 -7.33 -22.06 -7.11
C ILE A 224 -6.15 -22.44 -6.21
N VAL A 225 -6.30 -23.46 -5.35
CA VAL A 225 -5.21 -23.97 -4.52
C VAL A 225 -4.07 -24.48 -5.41
N SER A 226 -4.36 -25.28 -6.44
CA SER A 226 -3.33 -25.75 -7.37
C SER A 226 -2.68 -24.61 -8.17
N ALA A 227 -3.43 -23.56 -8.54
CA ALA A 227 -2.85 -22.39 -9.20
C ALA A 227 -1.93 -21.58 -8.25
N TYR A 228 -2.25 -21.55 -6.95
CA TYR A 228 -1.36 -21.01 -5.92
C TYR A 228 -0.11 -21.87 -5.75
N GLU A 229 -0.23 -23.21 -5.69
CA GLU A 229 0.91 -24.12 -5.61
C GLU A 229 1.88 -23.91 -6.77
N PHE A 230 1.37 -23.70 -7.98
CA PHE A 230 2.21 -23.33 -9.13
C PHE A 230 2.96 -22.01 -8.88
N ALA A 231 2.30 -20.98 -8.35
CA ALA A 231 2.97 -19.72 -7.99
C ALA A 231 3.98 -19.88 -6.84
N HIS A 232 3.74 -20.83 -5.93
CA HIS A 232 4.64 -21.12 -4.81
C HIS A 232 5.92 -21.84 -5.25
N ILE A 233 5.82 -22.71 -6.26
CA ILE A 233 6.94 -23.51 -6.78
C ILE A 233 7.71 -22.73 -7.86
N ASP A 234 7.02 -21.99 -8.72
CA ASP A 234 7.63 -21.31 -9.88
C ASP A 234 7.68 -19.78 -9.69
N LYS A 235 8.91 -19.25 -9.70
CA LYS A 235 9.18 -17.81 -9.58
C LYS A 235 8.52 -16.99 -10.68
N LEU A 236 8.48 -17.48 -11.92
CA LEU A 236 7.91 -16.71 -13.04
C LEU A 236 6.40 -16.55 -12.86
N ARG A 237 5.74 -17.60 -12.38
CA ARG A 237 4.34 -17.55 -12.00
C ARG A 237 4.12 -16.65 -10.78
N ALA A 238 4.97 -16.71 -9.76
CA ALA A 238 4.91 -15.83 -8.59
C ALA A 238 4.92 -14.35 -8.98
N VAL A 239 5.75 -13.95 -9.94
CA VAL A 239 5.80 -12.56 -10.45
C VAL A 239 4.44 -12.13 -11.00
N THR A 240 3.83 -12.98 -11.84
CA THR A 240 2.51 -12.68 -12.44
C THR A 240 1.39 -12.71 -11.40
N HIS A 241 1.48 -13.62 -10.42
CA HIS A 241 0.56 -13.72 -9.30
C HIS A 241 0.55 -12.45 -8.45
N ASN A 242 1.74 -11.95 -8.10
CA ASN A 242 1.91 -10.72 -7.33
C ASN A 242 1.50 -9.49 -8.14
N LYS A 243 1.81 -9.42 -9.44
CA LYS A 243 1.29 -8.36 -10.32
C LYS A 243 -0.25 -8.27 -10.24
N GLY A 244 -0.93 -9.41 -10.23
CA GLY A 244 -2.38 -9.47 -10.08
C GLY A 244 -2.89 -8.90 -8.74
N ILE A 245 -2.16 -9.11 -7.64
CA ILE A 245 -2.44 -8.47 -6.34
C ILE A 245 -2.26 -6.95 -6.47
N MET A 246 -1.13 -6.53 -7.03
CA MET A 246 -0.73 -5.12 -7.09
C MET A 246 -1.62 -4.29 -8.03
N ASN A 247 -2.24 -4.89 -9.06
CA ASN A 247 -3.30 -4.24 -9.83
C ASN A 247 -4.40 -3.61 -8.95
N GLY A 248 -4.78 -4.30 -7.87
CA GLY A 248 -5.78 -3.80 -6.93
C GLY A 248 -5.20 -2.75 -5.98
N ILE A 249 -4.06 -3.07 -5.35
CA ILE A 249 -3.41 -2.23 -4.34
C ILE A 249 -2.99 -0.88 -4.94
N THR A 250 -2.25 -0.92 -6.03
CA THR A 250 -1.71 0.25 -6.72
C THR A 250 -2.84 1.16 -7.24
N ALA A 251 -3.98 0.59 -7.65
CA ALA A 251 -5.12 1.39 -8.08
C ALA A 251 -5.76 2.21 -6.94
N VAL A 252 -5.84 1.64 -5.73
CA VAL A 252 -6.31 2.37 -4.54
C VAL A 252 -5.26 3.38 -4.08
N ALA A 253 -3.97 3.02 -4.14
CA ALA A 253 -2.86 3.91 -3.83
C ALA A 253 -2.87 5.17 -4.71
N MET A 254 -3.03 5.02 -6.02
CA MET A 254 -3.16 6.16 -6.93
C MET A 254 -4.41 6.99 -6.62
N ALA A 255 -5.56 6.35 -6.37
CA ALA A 255 -6.79 7.06 -6.03
C ALA A 255 -6.68 7.89 -4.74
N THR A 256 -5.83 7.45 -3.80
CA THR A 256 -5.65 8.09 -2.49
C THR A 256 -4.34 8.86 -2.37
N GLY A 257 -3.67 9.12 -3.50
CA GLY A 257 -2.48 9.98 -3.55
C GLY A 257 -1.25 9.41 -2.84
N GLN A 258 -1.12 8.08 -2.77
CA GLN A 258 0.01 7.41 -2.14
C GLN A 258 1.18 7.17 -3.10
N ASP A 259 2.38 6.99 -2.56
CA ASP A 259 3.55 6.60 -3.35
C ASP A 259 3.49 5.11 -3.74
N THR A 260 3.08 4.85 -4.97
CA THR A 260 2.99 3.49 -5.51
C THR A 260 4.34 2.79 -5.59
N ARG A 261 5.43 3.51 -5.84
CA ARG A 261 6.77 2.93 -6.00
C ARG A 261 7.28 2.41 -4.66
N ALA A 262 7.04 3.15 -3.57
CA ALA A 262 7.40 2.72 -2.23
C ALA A 262 6.63 1.44 -1.83
N ILE A 263 5.33 1.38 -2.14
CA ILE A 263 4.48 0.22 -1.86
C ILE A 263 4.95 -1.01 -2.66
N GLU A 264 5.17 -0.86 -3.97
CA GLU A 264 5.65 -1.95 -4.85
C GLU A 264 7.04 -2.46 -4.43
N ALA A 265 7.97 -1.56 -4.08
CA ALA A 265 9.31 -1.94 -3.63
C ALA A 265 9.26 -2.77 -2.34
N ALA A 266 8.46 -2.35 -1.35
CA ALA A 266 8.28 -3.09 -0.10
C ALA A 266 7.62 -4.46 -0.33
N ALA A 267 6.56 -4.49 -1.14
CA ALA A 267 5.84 -5.71 -1.51
C ALA A 267 6.77 -6.74 -2.16
N HIS A 268 7.52 -6.34 -3.20
CA HIS A 268 8.37 -7.25 -3.95
C HIS A 268 9.66 -7.64 -3.20
N MET A 269 10.14 -6.80 -2.28
CA MET A 269 11.19 -7.20 -1.33
C MET A 269 10.68 -8.31 -0.40
N TYR A 270 9.49 -8.14 0.18
CA TYR A 270 8.89 -9.13 1.07
C TYR A 270 8.61 -10.47 0.38
N ALA A 271 8.18 -10.42 -0.89
CA ALA A 271 8.02 -11.61 -1.71
C ALA A 271 9.31 -12.45 -1.84
N ALA A 272 10.49 -11.86 -1.62
CA ALA A 272 11.79 -12.52 -1.68
C ALA A 272 12.47 -12.70 -0.31
N GLU A 273 11.80 -12.41 0.81
CA GLU A 273 12.41 -12.41 2.15
C GLU A 273 13.00 -13.77 2.56
N SER A 274 12.41 -14.88 2.09
CA SER A 274 12.91 -16.24 2.31
C SER A 274 14.16 -16.60 1.51
N GLY A 275 14.68 -15.68 0.69
CA GLY A 275 15.78 -15.91 -0.25
C GLY A 275 15.33 -16.38 -1.64
N VAL A 276 14.06 -16.77 -1.81
CA VAL A 276 13.47 -17.11 -3.11
C VAL A 276 12.20 -16.30 -3.30
N TYR A 277 12.08 -15.64 -4.45
CA TYR A 277 10.90 -14.85 -4.77
C TYR A 277 9.66 -15.75 -4.95
N GLY A 278 8.63 -15.52 -4.13
CA GLY A 278 7.40 -16.31 -4.07
C GLY A 278 6.11 -15.46 -4.02
N PRO A 279 4.94 -16.10 -3.88
CA PRO A 279 3.65 -15.42 -3.85
C PRO A 279 3.43 -14.70 -2.51
N LEU A 280 2.85 -13.51 -2.56
CA LEU A 280 2.49 -12.72 -1.36
C LEU A 280 1.25 -13.27 -0.63
N SER A 281 0.40 -13.99 -1.36
CA SER A 281 -0.80 -14.63 -0.81
C SER A 281 -0.65 -16.14 -0.66
N LYS A 282 -1.45 -16.70 0.24
CA LYS A 282 -1.61 -18.16 0.44
C LYS A 282 -3.06 -18.55 0.20
N TRP A 283 -3.27 -19.70 -0.42
CA TRP A 283 -4.58 -20.27 -0.68
C TRP A 283 -4.62 -21.73 -0.24
N TYR A 284 -5.67 -22.10 0.50
CA TYR A 284 -5.82 -23.46 1.03
C TYR A 284 -7.29 -23.77 1.32
N MET A 285 -7.60 -25.05 1.53
CA MET A 285 -8.90 -25.51 1.99
C MET A 285 -8.90 -25.66 3.51
N GLN A 286 -9.95 -25.17 4.17
CA GLN A 286 -10.21 -25.39 5.59
C GLN A 286 -11.72 -25.55 5.80
N ASP A 287 -12.14 -26.60 6.50
CA ASP A 287 -13.55 -26.89 6.78
C ASP A 287 -14.46 -26.79 5.53
N ASP A 288 -14.02 -27.39 4.41
CA ASP A 288 -14.66 -27.35 3.09
C ASP A 288 -14.87 -25.94 2.50
N ARG A 289 -14.08 -24.96 2.95
CA ARG A 289 -14.08 -23.59 2.44
C ARG A 289 -12.72 -23.22 1.89
N LEU A 290 -12.73 -22.42 0.82
CA LEU A 290 -11.53 -21.81 0.29
C LEU A 290 -11.12 -20.63 1.17
N CYS A 291 -9.92 -20.71 1.74
CA CYS A 291 -9.30 -19.66 2.55
C CYS A 291 -8.21 -18.96 1.74
N GLY A 292 -8.20 -17.63 1.83
CA GLY A 292 -7.15 -16.79 1.25
C GLY A 292 -6.53 -15.90 2.32
N GLU A 293 -5.22 -15.80 2.30
CA GLU A 293 -4.42 -14.92 3.15
C GLU A 293 -3.52 -14.04 2.29
N LEU A 294 -3.33 -12.78 2.67
CA LEU A 294 -2.34 -11.89 2.07
C LEU A 294 -1.60 -11.14 3.17
N HIS A 295 -0.27 -11.21 3.11
CA HIS A 295 0.63 -10.52 4.03
C HIS A 295 1.44 -9.49 3.23
N LEU A 296 1.40 -8.23 3.65
CA LEU A 296 2.12 -7.17 2.96
C LEU A 296 2.71 -6.16 3.94
N PRO A 297 4.02 -5.87 3.87
CA PRO A 297 4.56 -4.63 4.40
C PRO A 297 4.10 -3.49 3.52
N ILE A 298 3.28 -2.60 4.07
CA ILE A 298 2.71 -1.48 3.36
C ILE A 298 2.73 -0.25 4.25
N ARG A 299 3.23 0.86 3.70
CA ARG A 299 3.25 2.16 4.35
C ARG A 299 2.46 3.15 3.50
N VAL A 300 1.50 3.80 4.12
CA VAL A 300 0.64 4.82 3.53
C VAL A 300 0.42 5.94 4.54
N GLY A 301 0.04 7.12 4.08
CA GLY A 301 -0.30 8.27 4.91
C GLY A 301 -1.65 8.86 4.52
N THR A 302 -2.40 9.31 5.51
CA THR A 302 -3.69 9.99 5.36
C THR A 302 -3.58 11.48 5.62
N VAL A 303 -2.44 11.93 6.16
CA VAL A 303 -2.08 13.32 6.41
C VAL A 303 -0.81 13.71 5.64
N GLY A 304 -0.84 14.90 5.03
CA GLY A 304 0.31 15.46 4.32
C GLY A 304 0.52 14.90 2.91
N GLY A 305 1.52 15.43 2.21
CA GLY A 305 1.83 15.01 0.84
C GLY A 305 0.75 15.42 -0.17
N LEU A 306 0.50 14.56 -1.16
CA LEU A 306 -0.39 14.87 -2.27
C LEU A 306 -1.85 15.06 -1.83
N THR A 307 -2.30 14.40 -0.76
CA THR A 307 -3.69 14.49 -0.27
C THR A 307 -4.04 15.88 0.23
N THR A 308 -3.06 16.71 0.60
CA THR A 308 -3.26 18.12 0.98
C THR A 308 -3.53 19.03 -0.23
N HIS A 309 -3.02 18.65 -1.40
CA HIS A 309 -3.00 19.52 -2.59
C HIS A 309 -3.87 18.99 -3.75
N HIS A 310 -4.35 17.74 -3.67
CA HIS A 310 -5.12 17.08 -4.72
C HIS A 310 -6.53 16.75 -4.24
N ASP A 311 -7.49 17.61 -4.60
CA ASP A 311 -8.88 17.52 -4.14
C ASP A 311 -9.55 16.17 -4.46
N THR A 312 -9.28 15.58 -5.63
CA THR A 312 -9.76 14.23 -5.99
C THR A 312 -9.24 13.16 -5.03
N ALA A 313 -7.96 13.19 -4.65
CA ALA A 313 -7.38 12.22 -3.71
C ALA A 313 -7.95 12.39 -2.30
N ALA A 314 -8.09 13.64 -1.84
CA ALA A 314 -8.76 13.95 -0.57
C ALA A 314 -10.22 13.45 -0.57
N THR A 315 -10.95 13.66 -1.67
CA THR A 315 -12.32 13.17 -1.83
C THR A 315 -12.38 11.64 -1.85
N CYS A 316 -11.40 10.96 -2.44
CA CYS A 316 -11.30 9.50 -2.40
C CYS A 316 -11.09 8.97 -0.98
N LEU A 317 -10.27 9.62 -0.15
CA LEU A 317 -10.16 9.30 1.28
C LEU A 317 -11.50 9.49 2.00
N LYS A 318 -12.25 10.55 1.67
CA LYS A 318 -13.60 10.77 2.21
C LYS A 318 -14.59 9.68 1.78
N ILE A 319 -14.53 9.20 0.54
CA ILE A 319 -15.34 8.07 0.06
C ILE A 319 -15.04 6.80 0.88
N LEU A 320 -13.77 6.58 1.23
CA LEU A 320 -13.36 5.49 2.13
C LEU A 320 -13.79 5.71 3.60
N GLY A 321 -14.31 6.89 3.93
CA GLY A 321 -14.76 7.24 5.27
C GLY A 321 -13.67 7.80 6.17
N ASN A 322 -12.68 8.48 5.58
CA ASN A 322 -11.53 9.10 6.25
C ASN A 322 -10.82 8.11 7.19
N PRO A 323 -10.26 7.00 6.64
CA PRO A 323 -9.57 6.02 7.45
C PRO A 323 -8.30 6.61 8.08
N THR A 324 -7.83 5.98 9.16
CA THR A 324 -6.43 6.09 9.60
C THR A 324 -5.46 5.46 8.59
N SER A 325 -4.16 5.70 8.72
CA SER A 325 -3.11 5.09 7.89
C SER A 325 -3.16 3.56 7.96
N GLN A 326 -3.37 3.00 9.15
CA GLN A 326 -3.50 1.56 9.36
C GLN A 326 -4.78 1.00 8.74
N GLU A 327 -5.92 1.70 8.88
CA GLU A 327 -7.16 1.30 8.21
C GLU A 327 -7.02 1.36 6.68
N LEU A 328 -6.37 2.39 6.13
CA LEU A 328 -6.12 2.51 4.69
C LEU A 328 -5.23 1.38 4.18
N ALA A 329 -4.16 1.06 4.89
CA ALA A 329 -3.31 -0.09 4.59
C ALA A 329 -4.12 -1.39 4.58
N GLY A 330 -4.98 -1.59 5.59
CA GLY A 330 -5.89 -2.73 5.67
C GLY A 330 -6.87 -2.83 4.51
N ILE A 331 -7.42 -1.68 4.07
CA ILE A 331 -8.28 -1.59 2.89
C ILE A 331 -7.51 -2.02 1.63
N MET A 332 -6.30 -1.51 1.43
CA MET A 332 -5.48 -1.87 0.27
C MET A 332 -5.15 -3.36 0.24
N VAL A 333 -4.68 -3.94 1.35
CA VAL A 333 -4.37 -5.38 1.41
C VAL A 333 -5.63 -6.22 1.18
N SER A 334 -6.79 -5.82 1.72
CA SER A 334 -8.06 -6.50 1.45
C SER A 334 -8.44 -6.48 -0.05
N VAL A 335 -8.19 -5.35 -0.72
CA VAL A 335 -8.38 -5.22 -2.18
C VAL A 335 -7.43 -6.13 -2.92
N GLY A 336 -6.15 -6.16 -2.56
CA GLY A 336 -5.16 -7.07 -3.13
C GLY A 336 -5.56 -8.53 -3.04
N LEU A 337 -6.06 -8.97 -1.87
CA LEU A 337 -6.54 -10.33 -1.66
C LEU A 337 -7.75 -10.67 -2.55
N CYS A 338 -8.75 -9.77 -2.60
CA CYS A 338 -9.93 -9.94 -3.46
C CYS A 338 -9.58 -9.92 -4.95
N GLN A 339 -8.61 -9.09 -5.35
CA GLN A 339 -8.12 -9.01 -6.71
C GLN A 339 -7.42 -10.32 -7.13
N ASN A 340 -6.60 -10.88 -6.23
CA ASN A 340 -5.92 -12.15 -6.45
C ASN A 340 -6.89 -13.32 -6.56
N PHE A 341 -7.90 -13.40 -5.68
CA PHE A 341 -8.98 -14.38 -5.81
C PHE A 341 -9.61 -14.36 -7.20
N SER A 342 -10.03 -13.17 -7.65
CA SER A 342 -10.70 -13.03 -8.94
C SER A 342 -9.80 -13.41 -10.11
N ALA A 343 -8.50 -13.09 -10.04
CA ALA A 343 -7.53 -13.48 -11.05
C ALA A 343 -7.36 -15.00 -11.10
N LEU A 344 -7.13 -15.66 -9.95
CA LEU A 344 -6.98 -17.12 -9.87
C LEU A 344 -8.25 -17.82 -10.34
N ARG A 345 -9.42 -17.40 -9.84
CA ARG A 345 -10.72 -17.94 -10.27
C ARG A 345 -10.92 -17.84 -11.78
N ALA A 346 -10.61 -16.69 -12.39
CA ALA A 346 -10.77 -16.51 -13.83
C ALA A 346 -9.81 -17.40 -14.64
N LEU A 347 -8.58 -17.59 -14.16
CA LEU A 347 -7.58 -18.45 -14.80
C LEU A 347 -7.93 -19.93 -14.67
N SER A 348 -8.50 -20.34 -13.54
CA SER A 348 -8.88 -21.72 -13.25
C SER A 348 -10.18 -22.17 -13.92
N THR A 349 -11.02 -21.26 -14.42
CA THR A 349 -12.29 -21.64 -15.11
C THR A 349 -12.26 -21.42 -16.62
N ASP A 350 -12.34 -20.16 -17.05
CA ASP A 350 -12.64 -19.79 -18.45
C ASP A 350 -11.45 -19.14 -19.16
N GLY A 351 -10.39 -18.79 -18.42
CA GLY A 351 -9.29 -17.95 -18.87
C GLY A 351 -9.65 -16.47 -18.91
N ILE A 352 -8.67 -15.60 -18.61
CA ILE A 352 -8.86 -14.14 -18.49
C ILE A 352 -9.46 -13.52 -19.78
N GLN A 353 -8.99 -13.95 -20.95
CA GLN A 353 -9.38 -13.36 -22.24
C GLN A 353 -10.88 -13.50 -22.55
N LYS A 354 -11.51 -14.63 -22.21
CA LYS A 354 -12.96 -14.80 -22.41
C LYS A 354 -13.77 -13.84 -21.51
N GLY A 355 -13.28 -13.57 -20.30
CA GLY A 355 -13.87 -12.59 -19.39
C GLY A 355 -13.74 -11.15 -19.93
N HIS A 356 -12.54 -10.78 -20.39
CA HIS A 356 -12.28 -9.47 -20.99
C HIS A 356 -13.14 -9.24 -22.24
N MET A 357 -13.30 -10.26 -23.08
CA MET A 357 -14.08 -10.13 -24.31
C MET A 357 -15.58 -9.96 -24.05
N LYS A 358 -16.15 -10.62 -23.04
CA LYS A 358 -17.55 -10.39 -22.63
C LYS A 358 -17.77 -8.96 -22.09
N LEU A 359 -16.76 -8.34 -21.50
CA LEU A 359 -16.83 -6.95 -21.02
C LEU A 359 -16.63 -5.94 -22.16
N HIS A 360 -15.71 -6.21 -23.09
CA HIS A 360 -15.53 -5.39 -24.29
C HIS A 360 -16.73 -5.42 -25.23
N ALA A 361 -17.34 -6.59 -25.44
CA ALA A 361 -18.56 -6.76 -26.25
C ALA A 361 -19.81 -6.09 -25.64
N ARG A 362 -19.73 -5.59 -24.40
CA ARG A 362 -20.78 -4.76 -23.78
C ARG A 362 -20.52 -3.25 -23.92
N ARG A 363 -19.33 -2.86 -24.39
CA ARG A 363 -18.92 -1.46 -24.61
C ARG A 363 -19.08 -1.01 -26.06
N LEU A 364 -19.11 -1.95 -27.00
CA LEU A 364 -19.66 -1.80 -28.35
C LEU A 364 -21.17 -2.07 -28.29
#